data_AF-A0A9K3JTY0-F1
#
_entry.id   AF-A0A9K3JTY0-F1
#
_cell.length_a   1.000
_cell.length_b   1.000
_cell.length_c   1.000
_cell.angle_alpha   90.00
_cell.angle_beta   90.00
_cell.angle_gamma   90.00
#
_symmetry.space_group_name_H-M   'P 1'
#
loop_
_entity.id
_entity.type
_entity.pdbx_description
1 polymer ?
#
loop_
_entity_poly.entity_id
_entity_poly.type
_entity_poly.pdbx_seq_one_letter_code
_entity_poly.pdbx_strand_id
1 'polypeptide(L)'
;MAGSWEVTKNSSCDYEQGPTNEVLERWNFSIETDKELDKKVSSENSDKEIMREIQAIMRQIASSITYLPCLDEPCIFDVLAYTDMDVAIPFTWTESDLKLIANPQMVKLHSFDTKIGKVDTLVSYKNDEWDEQ
;
A
#
# COMPACT_ATOMS: atom_id res chain seq x y z
N MET A 1 -12.86 7.48 -10.23
CA MET A 1 -11.84 8.33 -9.54
C MET A 1 -10.61 7.47 -9.38
N ALA A 2 -9.42 7.95 -9.78
CA ALA A 2 -8.19 7.22 -9.50
C ALA A 2 -7.74 7.64 -8.10
N GLY A 3 -7.72 6.70 -7.17
CA GLY A 3 -7.26 6.94 -5.80
C GLY A 3 -6.10 6.00 -5.53
N SER A 4 -5.10 6.46 -4.77
CA SER A 4 -4.03 5.57 -4.31
C SER A 4 -4.01 5.52 -2.80
N TRP A 5 -3.86 4.32 -2.26
CA TRP A 5 -3.64 4.10 -0.83
C TRP A 5 -2.22 3.60 -0.63
N GLU A 6 -1.68 3.92 0.52
CA GLU A 6 -0.33 3.54 0.89
C GLU A 6 -0.26 3.14 2.34
N VAL A 7 0.51 2.09 2.60
CA VAL A 7 0.85 1.65 3.95
C VAL A 7 2.36 1.64 4.04
N THR A 8 2.92 2.38 5.00
CA THR A 8 4.36 2.36 5.25
C THR A 8 4.64 1.65 6.55
N LYS A 9 5.76 0.96 6.59
CA LYS A 9 6.31 0.37 7.81
C LYS A 9 7.58 1.12 8.13
N ASN A 10 7.60 1.70 9.31
CA ASN A 10 8.62 2.63 9.75
C ASN A 10 9.33 2.10 10.98
N SER A 11 10.63 2.37 11.09
CA SER A 11 11.38 2.09 12.31
C SER A 11 10.73 2.79 13.51
N SER A 12 10.55 2.07 14.61
CA SER A 12 10.09 2.67 15.86
C SER A 12 11.20 3.51 16.47
N CYS A 13 10.83 4.61 17.13
CA CYS A 13 11.79 5.38 17.91
C CYS A 13 12.10 4.61 19.21
N ASP A 14 13.33 4.16 19.38
CA ASP A 14 13.81 3.68 20.67
C ASP A 14 14.28 4.88 21.52
N TYR A 15 13.98 4.88 22.81
CA TYR A 15 14.25 6.05 23.68
C TYR A 15 15.75 6.31 23.90
N GLU A 16 16.63 5.39 23.51
CA GLU A 16 18.09 5.47 23.72
C GLU A 16 18.89 5.94 22.50
N GLN A 17 18.35 5.82 21.29
CA GLN A 17 18.92 6.32 20.03
C GLN A 17 17.82 7.06 19.27
N GLY A 18 18.07 8.33 18.93
CA GLY A 18 17.05 9.25 18.40
C GLY A 18 16.21 8.70 17.23
N PRO A 19 15.09 9.35 16.92
CA PRO A 19 14.10 8.82 15.98
C PRO A 19 14.71 8.66 14.59
N THR A 20 14.70 7.46 14.04
CA THR A 20 14.95 7.31 12.61
C THR A 20 13.64 7.45 11.82
N ASN A 21 12.47 7.05 12.39
CA ASN A 21 11.14 7.02 11.72
C ASN A 21 11.25 6.65 10.22
N GLU A 22 12.22 5.79 9.94
CA GLU A 22 12.76 5.57 8.62
C GLU A 22 11.80 4.63 7.93
N VAL A 23 11.46 4.93 6.68
CA VAL A 23 10.54 4.09 5.92
C VAL A 23 11.33 2.87 5.44
N LEU A 24 10.97 1.69 5.95
CA LEU A 24 11.64 0.41 5.64
C LEU A 24 10.89 -0.34 4.54
N GLU A 25 9.57 -0.31 4.60
CA GLU A 25 8.67 -0.88 3.60
C GLU A 25 7.59 0.14 3.23
N ARG A 26 7.20 0.15 1.96
CA ARG A 26 6.13 0.99 1.41
C ARG A 26 5.28 0.18 0.46
N TRP A 27 4.03 -0.03 0.84
CA TRP A 27 3.03 -0.76 0.09
C TRP A 27 2.10 0.24 -0.58
N ASN A 28 2.17 0.36 -1.90
CA ASN A 28 1.30 1.21 -2.68
C ASN A 28 0.20 0.38 -3.36
N PHE A 29 -1.04 0.84 -3.22
CA PHE A 29 -2.22 0.28 -3.85
C PHE A 29 -2.83 1.36 -4.74
N SER A 30 -2.71 1.22 -6.05
CA SER A 30 -3.32 2.11 -7.03
C SER A 30 -4.67 1.55 -7.42
N ILE A 31 -5.73 2.34 -7.24
CA ILE A 31 -7.12 1.95 -7.52
C ILE A 31 -7.63 2.79 -8.69
N GLU A 32 -7.94 2.11 -9.79
CA GLU A 32 -8.57 2.70 -10.96
C GLU A 32 -10.03 2.27 -11.00
N THR A 33 -10.97 3.21 -10.86
CA THR A 33 -12.41 2.92 -11.00
C THR A 33 -12.95 3.52 -12.29
N ASP A 34 -13.75 2.74 -13.02
CA ASP A 34 -14.41 3.22 -14.23
C ASP A 34 -15.60 4.11 -13.85
N LYS A 35 -15.53 5.38 -14.27
CA LYS A 35 -16.49 6.44 -13.91
C LYS A 35 -17.90 6.17 -14.47
N GLU A 36 -18.02 5.35 -15.50
CA GLU A 36 -19.31 5.01 -16.12
C GLU A 36 -20.10 3.93 -15.35
N LEU A 37 -19.49 3.32 -14.33
CA LEU A 37 -20.10 2.21 -13.59
C LEU A 37 -20.93 2.63 -12.38
N ASP A 38 -20.79 3.86 -11.88
CA ASP A 38 -21.61 4.40 -10.78
C ASP A 38 -23.12 4.38 -11.09
N LYS A 39 -23.51 4.32 -12.38
CA LYS A 39 -24.91 4.20 -12.83
C LYS A 39 -25.35 2.76 -13.16
N LYS A 40 -24.42 1.79 -13.14
CA LYS A 40 -24.64 0.39 -13.56
C LYS A 40 -24.48 -0.64 -12.45
N VAL A 41 -24.20 -0.25 -11.20
CA VAL A 41 -23.90 -1.15 -10.05
C VAL A 41 -25.07 -2.11 -9.68
N SER A 42 -26.20 -2.10 -10.39
CA SER A 42 -27.19 -3.18 -10.25
C SER A 42 -26.82 -4.50 -10.95
N SER A 43 -25.69 -4.62 -11.67
CA SER A 43 -25.39 -5.86 -12.41
C SER A 43 -24.25 -6.70 -11.80
N GLU A 44 -24.65 -7.80 -11.16
CA GLU A 44 -24.14 -9.16 -11.42
C GLU A 44 -22.67 -9.49 -11.11
N ASN A 45 -22.18 -9.19 -9.90
CA ASN A 45 -21.19 -10.06 -9.26
C ASN A 45 -21.83 -10.73 -8.06
N SER A 46 -21.72 -12.05 -7.98
CA SER A 46 -22.10 -12.73 -6.75
C SER A 46 -21.07 -12.41 -5.68
N ASP A 47 -21.49 -12.17 -4.43
CA ASP A 47 -20.58 -11.95 -3.29
C ASP A 47 -19.47 -13.01 -3.22
N LYS A 48 -19.75 -14.23 -3.69
CA LYS A 48 -18.80 -15.35 -3.77
C LYS A 48 -17.61 -15.08 -4.69
N GLU A 49 -17.82 -14.40 -5.81
CA GLU A 49 -16.76 -14.07 -6.77
C GLU A 49 -15.84 -12.99 -6.19
N ILE A 50 -16.44 -11.93 -5.63
CA ILE A 50 -15.73 -10.86 -4.92
C ILE A 50 -14.90 -11.43 -3.76
N MET A 51 -15.49 -12.29 -2.94
CA MET A 51 -14.76 -12.93 -1.82
C MET A 51 -13.61 -13.81 -2.31
N ARG A 52 -13.74 -14.51 -3.44
CA ARG A 52 -12.65 -15.32 -4.01
C ARG A 52 -11.49 -14.46 -4.47
N GLU A 53 -11.77 -13.32 -5.11
CA GLU A 53 -10.76 -12.34 -5.52
C GLU A 53 -10.04 -11.75 -4.30
N ILE A 54 -10.78 -11.28 -3.28
CA ILE A 54 -10.21 -10.79 -2.01
C ILE A 54 -9.30 -11.83 -1.37
N GLN A 55 -9.73 -13.10 -1.32
CA GLN A 55 -8.91 -14.17 -0.77
C GLN A 55 -7.64 -14.43 -1.58
N ALA A 56 -7.70 -14.33 -2.91
CA ALA A 56 -6.53 -14.48 -3.76
C ALA A 56 -5.51 -13.37 -3.50
N ILE A 57 -5.98 -12.13 -3.33
CA ILE A 57 -5.15 -10.97 -2.98
C ILE A 57 -4.47 -11.17 -1.63
N MET A 58 -5.24 -11.57 -0.61
CA MET A 58 -4.68 -11.82 0.73
C MET A 58 -3.60 -12.91 0.70
N ARG A 59 -3.80 -13.98 -0.08
CA ARG A 59 -2.78 -15.03 -0.26
C ARG A 59 -1.55 -14.51 -0.98
N GLN A 60 -1.72 -13.66 -1.98
CA GLN A 60 -0.60 -13.07 -2.69
C GLN A 60 0.21 -12.13 -1.81
N ILE A 61 -0.46 -11.27 -1.02
CA ILE A 61 0.21 -10.41 -0.03
C ILE A 61 0.99 -11.29 0.95
N ALA A 62 0.36 -12.30 1.54
CA ALA A 62 1.03 -13.22 2.45
C ALA A 62 2.23 -13.94 1.81
N SER A 63 2.11 -14.34 0.54
CA SER A 63 3.22 -14.95 -0.20
C SER A 63 4.32 -13.97 -0.56
N SER A 64 4.01 -12.67 -0.76
CA SER A 64 5.04 -11.68 -1.07
C SER A 64 5.95 -11.39 0.13
N ILE A 65 5.45 -11.56 1.36
CA ILE A 65 6.22 -11.36 2.59
C ILE A 65 7.47 -12.26 2.63
N THR A 66 7.45 -13.44 2.01
CA THR A 66 8.61 -14.35 2.02
C THR A 66 9.79 -13.87 1.19
N TYR A 67 9.61 -12.81 0.38
CA TYR A 67 10.65 -12.22 -0.46
C TYR A 67 11.13 -10.87 0.07
N LEU A 68 10.56 -10.38 1.17
CA LEU A 68 10.97 -9.13 1.79
C LEU A 68 12.05 -9.39 2.85
N PRO A 69 12.98 -8.44 3.05
CA PRO A 69 13.96 -8.53 4.14
C PRO A 69 13.27 -8.70 5.50
N CYS A 70 13.89 -9.49 6.37
CA CYS A 70 13.47 -9.57 7.76
C CYS A 70 13.79 -8.24 8.46
N LEU A 71 12.78 -7.63 9.08
CA LEU A 71 12.99 -6.46 9.93
C LEU A 71 13.19 -6.92 11.37
N ASP A 72 14.40 -6.71 11.90
CA ASP A 72 14.80 -7.15 13.24
C ASP A 72 14.50 -6.11 14.33
N GLU A 73 13.95 -4.96 13.96
CA GLU A 73 13.59 -3.86 14.87
C GLU A 73 12.07 -3.66 15.02
N PRO A 74 11.61 -3.10 16.16
CA PRO A 74 10.21 -2.75 16.32
C PRO A 74 9.78 -1.74 15.25
N CYS A 75 8.64 -1.99 14.62
CA CYS A 75 8.11 -1.14 13.56
C CYS A 75 6.75 -0.55 13.94
N ILE A 76 6.50 0.67 13.50
CA ILE A 76 5.15 1.28 13.44
C ILE A 76 4.67 1.28 11.99
N PHE A 77 3.38 1.53 11.77
CA PHE A 77 2.84 1.69 10.43
C PHE A 77 2.01 2.97 10.30
N ASP A 78 2.15 3.63 9.15
CA ASP A 78 1.30 4.74 8.75
C ASP A 78 0.40 4.30 7.59
N VAL A 79 -0.80 4.87 7.50
CA VAL A 79 -1.73 4.68 6.39
C VAL A 79 -1.97 6.03 5.73
N LEU A 80 -1.69 6.13 4.43
CA LEU A 80 -1.82 7.33 3.64
C LEU A 80 -2.88 7.13 2.53
N ALA A 81 -3.65 8.19 2.29
CA ALA A 81 -4.63 8.25 1.22
C ALA A 81 -4.26 9.40 0.28
N TYR A 82 -3.98 9.08 -0.98
CA TYR A 82 -3.75 10.05 -2.05
C TYR A 82 -5.08 10.31 -2.77
N THR A 83 -5.54 11.55 -2.68
CA THR A 83 -6.82 12.01 -3.23
C THR A 83 -6.61 13.19 -4.16
N ASP A 84 -7.64 13.57 -4.90
CA ASP A 84 -7.62 14.78 -5.71
C ASP A 84 -7.44 16.02 -4.82
N MET A 85 -6.76 17.06 -5.32
CA MET A 85 -6.39 18.24 -4.53
C MET A 85 -7.58 19.05 -4.01
N ASP A 86 -8.78 18.83 -4.56
CA ASP A 86 -10.02 19.53 -4.22
C ASP A 86 -10.86 18.78 -3.17
N VAL A 87 -10.37 17.65 -2.64
CA VAL A 87 -11.04 16.89 -1.59
C VAL A 87 -10.81 17.53 -0.23
N ALA A 88 -11.89 17.84 0.48
CA ALA A 88 -11.82 18.36 1.84
C ALA A 88 -11.27 17.28 2.80
N ILE A 89 -10.20 17.62 3.53
CA ILE A 89 -9.57 16.72 4.50
C ILE A 89 -10.49 16.55 5.72
N PRO A 90 -10.90 15.32 6.08
CA PRO A 90 -11.71 15.09 7.28
C PRO A 90 -10.94 15.45 8.55
N PHE A 91 -11.64 15.85 9.61
CA PHE A 91 -11.02 16.29 10.87
C PHE A 91 -10.09 15.25 11.53
N THR A 92 -10.32 13.96 11.31
CA THR A 92 -9.50 12.88 11.87
C THR A 92 -8.23 12.58 11.05
N TRP A 93 -8.05 13.26 9.92
CA TRP A 93 -6.92 13.09 9.00
C TRP A 93 -6.09 14.37 8.97
N THR A 94 -4.81 14.22 8.66
CA THR A 94 -3.88 15.34 8.48
C THR A 94 -3.12 15.16 7.17
N GLU A 95 -2.67 16.26 6.58
CA GLU A 95 -1.68 16.20 5.51
C GLU A 95 -0.40 15.54 6.03
N SER A 96 0.23 14.72 5.20
CA SER A 96 1.48 14.03 5.48
C SER A 96 2.52 14.35 4.42
N ASP A 97 3.79 14.35 4.84
CA ASP A 97 4.92 14.34 3.93
C ASP A 97 5.00 13.04 3.11
N LEU A 98 5.77 13.10 2.02
CA LEU A 98 6.07 11.94 1.19
C LEU A 98 6.97 10.95 1.94
N LYS A 99 6.49 9.72 2.12
CA LYS A 99 7.20 8.63 2.80
C LYS A 99 8.10 7.88 1.81
N LEU A 100 9.18 8.52 1.38
CA LEU A 100 10.11 7.95 0.40
C LEU A 100 11.14 7.02 1.05
N ILE A 101 11.52 5.96 0.33
CA ILE A 101 12.64 5.07 0.67
C ILE A 101 13.80 5.45 -0.27
N ALA A 102 15.02 5.56 0.27
CA ALA A 102 16.21 5.78 -0.55
C ALA A 102 16.63 4.48 -1.26
N ASN A 103 16.93 4.55 -2.56
CA ASN A 103 17.35 3.41 -3.39
C ASN A 103 16.53 2.11 -3.18
N PRO A 104 15.19 2.17 -3.26
CA PRO A 104 14.36 1.02 -2.92
C PRO A 104 14.49 -0.09 -3.96
N GLN A 105 14.41 -1.33 -3.51
CA GLN A 105 13.99 -2.43 -4.37
C GLN A 105 12.48 -2.41 -4.48
N MET A 106 11.98 -2.68 -5.69
CA MET A 106 10.55 -2.61 -5.99
C MET A 106 10.07 -3.93 -6.58
N VAL A 107 8.96 -4.44 -6.05
CA VAL A 107 8.29 -5.65 -6.52
C VAL A 107 6.84 -5.31 -6.84
N LYS A 108 6.50 -5.40 -8.12
CA LYS A 108 5.11 -5.28 -8.57
C LYS A 108 4.39 -6.61 -8.37
N LEU A 109 3.31 -6.60 -7.59
CA LEU A 109 2.45 -7.76 -7.43
C LEU A 109 1.44 -7.82 -8.58
N HIS A 110 0.77 -8.96 -8.70
CA HIS A 110 -0.26 -9.15 -9.72
C HIS A 110 -1.41 -8.20 -9.47
N SER A 111 -1.75 -7.42 -10.49
CA SER A 111 -2.93 -6.58 -10.49
C SER A 111 -4.18 -7.45 -10.52
N PHE A 112 -5.26 -6.98 -9.92
CA PHE A 112 -6.56 -7.63 -10.05
C PHE A 112 -7.57 -6.68 -10.67
N ASP A 113 -8.35 -7.21 -11.59
CA ASP A 113 -9.43 -6.51 -12.27
C ASP A 113 -10.74 -6.98 -11.67
N THR A 114 -11.44 -6.09 -11.00
CA THR A 114 -12.86 -6.28 -10.68
C THR A 114 -13.68 -5.72 -11.85
N LYS A 115 -14.95 -6.13 -11.98
CA LYS A 115 -15.85 -5.52 -12.98
C LYS A 115 -16.07 -4.01 -12.78
N ILE A 116 -15.68 -3.45 -11.62
CA ILE A 116 -15.86 -2.04 -11.26
C ILE A 116 -14.57 -1.21 -11.34
N GLY A 117 -13.42 -1.87 -11.47
CA GLY A 117 -12.13 -1.21 -11.41
C GLY A 117 -10.97 -2.15 -11.22
N LYS A 118 -9.77 -1.63 -11.44
CA LYS A 118 -8.51 -2.35 -11.34
C LYS A 118 -7.74 -1.89 -10.11
N VAL A 119 -7.05 -2.82 -9.47
CA VAL A 119 -6.12 -2.50 -8.38
C VAL A 119 -4.75 -3.06 -8.71
N ASP A 120 -3.77 -2.17 -8.72
CA ASP A 120 -2.35 -2.48 -8.88
C ASP A 120 -1.66 -2.35 -7.51
N THR A 121 -0.81 -3.32 -7.16
CA THR A 121 -0.05 -3.30 -5.91
C THR A 121 1.45 -3.28 -6.21
N LEU A 122 2.17 -2.35 -5.58
CA LEU A 122 3.63 -2.22 -5.65
C LEU A 122 4.19 -2.18 -4.24
N VAL A 123 5.16 -3.06 -3.96
CA VAL A 123 5.91 -3.05 -2.70
C VAL A 123 7.29 -2.48 -2.97
N SER A 124 7.67 -1.46 -2.23
CA SER A 124 9.03 -0.93 -2.21
C SER A 124 9.64 -1.20 -0.84
N TYR A 125 10.88 -1.67 -0.78
CA TYR A 125 11.56 -1.94 0.49
C TYR A 125 13.03 -1.52 0.41
N LYS A 126 13.59 -1.18 1.57
CA LYS A 126 15.01 -0.87 1.72
C LYS A 126 15.85 -2.14 1.55
N ASN A 127 16.96 -2.03 0.83
CA ASN A 127 17.91 -3.12 0.65
C ASN A 127 19.15 -2.90 1.50
N ASP A 128 19.26 -3.59 2.64
CA ASP A 128 20.37 -3.42 3.58
C ASP A 128 21.70 -3.95 3.02
N GLU A 129 21.69 -4.84 2.01
CA GLU A 129 22.91 -5.39 1.40
C GLU A 129 23.76 -4.36 0.64
N TRP A 130 23.24 -3.16 0.38
CA TRP A 130 24.02 -2.07 -0.24
C TRP A 130 24.72 -1.15 0.76
N ASP A 131 24.32 -1.15 2.03
CA ASP A 131 24.95 -0.30 3.05
C ASP A 131 26.28 -0.88 3.57
N GLU A 132 26.63 -2.11 3.16
CA GLU A 132 27.90 -2.79 3.50
C GLU A 132 29.03 -2.62 2.45
N GLN A 133 28.92 -1.67 1.50
CA GLN A 133 29.94 -1.42 0.46
C GLN A 133 30.65 -0.07 0.55
#